data_AF-A0A2K3UUE6-F1
#
_entry.id   AF-A0A2K3UUE6-F1
#
_cell.length_a   1.000
_cell.length_b   1.000
_cell.length_c   1.000
_cell.angle_alpha   90.00
_cell.angle_beta   90.00
_cell.angle_gamma   90.00
#
_symmetry.space_group_name_H-M   'P 1'
#
loop_
_entity.id
_entity.type
_entity.pdbx_description
1 polymer ?
#
loop_
_entity_poly.entity_id
_entity_poly.type
_entity_poly.pdbx_seq_one_letter_code
_entity_poly.pdbx_strand_id
1 'polypeptide(L)'
;MTLRRAPLLTLLLTLGATPAEARVRLGELLPAHPWTASGREIVVVYSHDCGDLGALWQAILHSGLTVRAVNAEDVPAEAPQGVNVWRGAEATAFARKLRVGTYPAVLLVQGDRILNAWEGTFTGKLE
;
A
#
# COMPACT_ATOMS: atom_id res chain seq x y z
N MET A 1 -3.00 30.03 9.06
CA MET A 1 -4.03 29.04 8.68
C MET A 1 -3.39 27.98 7.80
N THR A 2 -2.99 26.86 8.38
CA THR A 2 -2.31 25.79 7.65
C THR A 2 -3.37 24.95 6.93
N LEU A 3 -3.48 25.10 5.61
CA LEU A 3 -4.28 24.23 4.77
C LEU A 3 -3.76 22.80 4.92
N ARG A 4 -4.49 21.99 5.69
CA ARG A 4 -4.32 20.52 5.74
C ARG A 4 -4.75 19.96 4.39
N ARG A 5 -3.84 20.00 3.41
CA ARG A 5 -4.00 19.29 2.14
C ARG A 5 -4.08 17.80 2.47
N ALA A 6 -5.14 17.16 2.01
CA ALA A 6 -5.28 15.71 1.93
C ALA A 6 -4.73 15.28 0.56
N PRO A 7 -3.41 15.06 0.40
CA PRO A 7 -2.81 14.94 -0.92
C PRO A 7 -3.06 13.55 -1.49
N LEU A 8 -3.14 12.54 -0.61
CA LEU A 8 -3.26 11.14 -0.97
C LEU A 8 -4.65 10.80 -1.52
N LEU A 9 -5.71 11.34 -0.92
CA LEU A 9 -7.09 11.06 -1.33
C LEU A 9 -7.36 11.61 -2.73
N THR A 10 -6.91 12.83 -3.02
CA THR A 10 -7.00 13.42 -4.36
C THR A 10 -6.11 12.66 -5.34
N LEU A 11 -4.89 12.29 -4.94
CA LEU A 11 -3.96 11.53 -5.79
C LEU A 11 -4.50 10.14 -6.16
N LEU A 12 -5.12 9.44 -5.21
CA LEU A 12 -5.73 8.12 -5.43
C LEU A 12 -7.00 8.21 -6.26
N LEU A 13 -7.77 9.31 -6.14
CA LEU A 13 -8.88 9.61 -7.03
C LEU A 13 -8.41 9.94 -8.47
N THR A 14 -7.29 10.66 -8.63
CA THR A 14 -6.68 10.90 -9.96
C THR A 14 -6.04 9.65 -10.56
N LEU A 15 -5.64 8.69 -9.73
CA LEU A 15 -5.10 7.39 -10.16
C LEU A 15 -6.18 6.42 -10.66
N GLY A 16 -7.43 6.85 -10.80
CA GLY A 16 -8.50 6.03 -11.39
C GLY A 16 -8.76 4.74 -10.63
N ALA A 17 -8.38 4.67 -9.34
CA ALA A 17 -8.62 3.49 -8.52
C ALA A 17 -10.13 3.26 -8.43
N THR A 18 -10.63 2.27 -9.16
CA THR A 18 -11.99 1.79 -8.98
C THR A 18 -12.11 1.31 -7.54
N PRO A 19 -13.27 1.46 -6.88
CA PRO A 19 -13.51 0.77 -5.62
C PRO A 19 -13.57 -0.72 -5.93
N ALA A 20 -12.39 -1.36 -6.00
CA ALA A 20 -12.30 -2.78 -5.78
C ALA A 20 -12.94 -3.02 -4.41
N GLU A 21 -13.80 -4.03 -4.31
CA GLU A 21 -14.44 -4.46 -3.07
C GLU A 21 -13.35 -4.84 -2.06
N ALA A 22 -12.77 -3.84 -1.40
CA ALA A 22 -11.64 -4.03 -0.53
C ALA A 22 -12.12 -4.92 0.61
N ARG A 23 -11.65 -6.15 0.61
CA ARG A 23 -11.98 -7.16 1.63
C ARG A 23 -11.26 -6.84 2.93
N VAL A 24 -10.27 -5.96 2.88
CA VAL A 24 -9.59 -5.39 4.03
C VAL A 24 -10.57 -4.61 4.89
N ARG A 25 -10.62 -4.97 6.17
CA ARG A 25 -11.56 -4.39 7.12
C ARG A 25 -10.99 -3.11 7.71
N LEU A 26 -11.63 -1.98 7.40
CA LEU A 26 -11.26 -0.69 7.96
C LEU A 26 -11.44 -0.70 9.48
N GLY A 27 -10.52 -0.05 10.18
CA GLY A 27 -10.49 -0.02 11.63
C GLY A 27 -9.90 -1.27 12.28
N GLU A 28 -9.64 -2.36 11.56
CA GLU A 28 -8.87 -3.49 12.11
C GLU A 28 -7.39 -3.14 12.26
N LEU A 29 -6.70 -3.93 13.09
CA LEU A 29 -5.25 -3.84 13.23
C LEU A 29 -4.57 -4.61 12.09
N LEU A 30 -3.40 -4.12 11.68
CA LEU A 30 -2.49 -4.85 10.83
C LEU A 30 -2.16 -6.22 11.47
N PRO A 31 -2.03 -7.28 10.67
CA PRO A 31 -1.47 -8.53 11.16
C PRO A 31 -0.04 -8.32 11.69
N ALA A 32 0.45 -9.28 12.49
CA ALA A 32 1.80 -9.25 13.04
C ALA A 32 2.86 -9.03 11.95
N HIS A 33 3.79 -8.11 12.21
CA HIS A 33 4.80 -7.61 11.27
C HIS A 33 6.07 -7.15 12.00
N PRO A 34 7.23 -7.08 11.33
CA PRO A 34 8.53 -6.86 11.99
C PRO A 34 8.87 -5.40 12.26
N TRP A 35 8.09 -4.45 11.74
CA TRP A 35 8.36 -3.03 11.95
C TRP A 35 7.62 -2.49 13.18
N THR A 36 8.21 -1.47 13.79
CA THR A 36 7.54 -0.65 14.80
C THR A 36 6.72 0.41 14.09
N ALA A 37 5.44 0.52 14.46
CA ALA A 37 4.54 1.50 13.88
C ALA A 37 5.03 2.92 14.12
N SER A 38 4.99 3.76 13.07
CA SER A 38 5.44 5.15 13.12
C SER A 38 4.34 6.08 12.62
N GLY A 39 3.53 6.63 13.53
CA GLY A 39 2.54 7.66 13.20
C GLY A 39 1.59 7.22 12.09
N ARG A 40 1.61 7.92 10.95
CA ARG A 40 0.82 7.58 9.76
C ARG A 40 1.74 7.04 8.66
N GLU A 41 1.43 5.87 8.14
CA GLU A 41 2.26 5.14 7.18
C GLU A 41 1.43 4.62 6.01
N ILE A 42 2.12 4.28 4.93
CA ILE A 42 1.56 3.57 3.77
C ILE A 42 2.13 2.17 3.76
N VAL A 43 1.27 1.15 3.70
CA VAL A 43 1.69 -0.24 3.45
C VAL A 43 1.29 -0.62 2.04
N VAL A 44 2.26 -0.99 1.22
CA VAL A 44 2.02 -1.46 -0.15
C VAL A 44 2.24 -2.96 -0.16
N VAL A 45 1.18 -3.72 -0.43
CA VAL A 45 1.23 -5.17 -0.58
C VAL A 45 1.12 -5.49 -2.06
N TYR A 46 2.09 -6.19 -2.60
CA TYR A 46 2.17 -6.46 -4.04
C TYR A 46 2.79 -7.83 -4.31
N SER A 47 2.59 -8.33 -5.52
CA SER A 47 3.10 -9.61 -6.01
C SER A 47 3.86 -9.39 -7.32
N HIS A 48 4.55 -10.43 -7.80
CA HIS A 48 5.39 -10.37 -8.99
C HIS A 48 4.60 -10.18 -10.29
N ASP A 49 3.30 -10.47 -10.30
CA ASP A 49 2.40 -10.40 -11.46
C ASP A 49 1.65 -9.06 -11.59
N CYS A 50 1.94 -8.09 -10.71
CA CYS A 50 1.31 -6.76 -10.74
C CYS A 50 1.69 -5.90 -11.95
N GLY A 51 2.68 -6.30 -12.75
CA GLY A 51 3.20 -5.52 -13.88
C GLY A 51 4.01 -4.29 -13.44
N ASP A 52 3.93 -3.21 -14.23
CA ASP A 52 4.65 -1.97 -13.94
C ASP A 52 3.95 -1.15 -12.83
N LEU A 53 4.63 -1.04 -11.69
CA LEU A 53 4.18 -0.27 -10.54
C LEU A 53 4.82 1.12 -10.43
N GLY A 54 5.60 1.56 -11.43
CA GLY A 54 6.40 2.78 -11.37
C GLY A 54 5.59 4.02 -11.00
N ALA A 55 4.45 4.25 -11.66
CA ALA A 55 3.58 5.39 -11.38
C ALA A 55 3.00 5.35 -9.95
N LEU A 56 2.63 4.15 -9.48
CA LEU A 56 2.13 3.95 -8.11
C LEU A 56 3.21 4.29 -7.09
N TRP A 57 4.41 3.74 -7.27
CA TRP A 57 5.54 4.01 -6.38
C TRP A 57 5.90 5.49 -6.34
N GLN A 58 5.94 6.15 -7.49
CA GLN A 58 6.15 7.59 -7.57
C GLN A 58 5.10 8.34 -6.75
N ALA A 59 3.81 8.08 -6.98
CA ALA A 59 2.72 8.72 -6.25
C ALA A 59 2.83 8.52 -4.72
N ILE A 60 3.14 7.30 -4.28
CA ILE A 60 3.28 6.95 -2.86
C ILE A 60 4.48 7.64 -2.22
N LEU A 61 5.64 7.66 -2.89
CA LEU A 61 6.84 8.29 -2.37
C LEU A 61 6.68 9.82 -2.27
N HIS A 62 5.95 10.45 -3.20
CA HIS A 62 5.62 11.88 -3.14
C HIS A 62 4.68 12.26 -1.99
N SER A 63 4.04 11.30 -1.32
CA SER A 63 3.17 11.58 -0.16
C SER A 63 3.94 12.08 1.07
N GLY A 64 5.25 11.82 1.14
CA GLY A 64 6.09 12.12 2.31
C GLY A 64 5.81 11.26 3.54
N LEU A 65 5.00 10.21 3.42
CA LEU A 65 4.73 9.24 4.50
C LEU A 65 5.76 8.11 4.48
N THR A 66 6.00 7.49 5.63
CA THR A 66 6.77 6.25 5.72
C THR A 66 6.09 5.17 4.88
N VAL A 67 6.86 4.50 4.02
CA VAL A 67 6.37 3.44 3.14
C VAL A 67 6.89 2.08 3.61
N ARG A 68 6.00 1.12 3.77
CA ARG A 68 6.31 -0.30 4.03
C ARG A 68 5.93 -1.11 2.80
N ALA A 69 6.93 -1.66 2.10
CA ALA A 69 6.68 -2.54 0.98
C ALA A 69 6.65 -4.00 1.46
N VAL A 70 5.61 -4.73 1.07
CA VAL A 70 5.39 -6.13 1.43
C VAL A 70 5.21 -6.92 0.14
N ASN A 71 6.12 -7.85 -0.11
CA ASN A 71 5.92 -8.83 -1.15
C ASN A 71 5.00 -9.94 -0.61
N ALA A 72 3.84 -10.09 -1.23
CA ALA A 72 2.85 -11.10 -0.87
C ALA A 72 3.29 -12.53 -1.19
N GLU A 73 4.33 -12.67 -2.00
CA GLU A 73 4.84 -13.95 -2.46
C GLU A 73 6.36 -14.03 -2.27
N ASP A 74 6.87 -15.25 -2.19
CA ASP A 74 8.31 -15.48 -2.07
C ASP A 74 8.99 -15.50 -3.45
N VAL A 75 8.44 -14.74 -4.40
CA VAL A 75 8.96 -14.54 -5.75
C VAL A 75 9.50 -13.12 -5.86
N PRO A 76 10.76 -12.92 -6.28
CA PRO A 76 11.31 -11.58 -6.40
C PRO A 76 10.48 -10.65 -7.30
N ALA A 77 9.98 -9.57 -6.72
CA ALA A 77 9.31 -8.46 -7.40
C ALA A 77 10.02 -7.13 -7.09
N GLU A 78 10.31 -6.33 -8.12
CA GLU A 78 11.09 -5.10 -7.97
C GLU A 78 10.35 -4.05 -7.14
N ALA A 79 11.11 -3.30 -6.35
CA ALA A 79 10.66 -2.08 -5.68
C ALA A 79 11.66 -0.96 -5.98
N PRO A 80 11.25 0.31 -5.87
CA PRO A 80 12.14 1.44 -6.07
C PRO A 80 13.36 1.38 -5.16
N GLN A 81 14.49 1.91 -5.65
CA GLN A 81 15.70 2.02 -4.83
C GLN A 81 15.41 2.78 -3.52
N GLY A 82 15.95 2.27 -2.41
CA GLY A 82 15.75 2.84 -1.08
C GLY A 82 14.48 2.37 -0.36
N VAL A 83 13.57 1.65 -1.02
CA VAL A 83 12.44 0.99 -0.37
C VAL A 83 12.86 -0.40 0.09
N ASN A 84 12.87 -0.64 1.40
CA ASN A 84 13.10 -1.98 1.94
C ASN A 84 11.82 -2.81 1.78
N VAL A 85 11.94 -3.94 1.09
CA VAL A 85 10.82 -4.87 0.84
C VAL A 85 10.87 -5.99 1.85
N TRP A 86 9.82 -6.11 2.65
CA TRP A 86 9.63 -7.28 3.49
C TRP A 86 9.17 -8.49 2.64
N ARG A 87 9.84 -9.62 2.81
CA ARG A 87 9.67 -10.85 2.02
C ARG A 87 9.74 -12.10 2.89
N GLY A 88 9.46 -13.26 2.28
CA GLY A 88 9.52 -14.57 2.90
C GLY A 88 8.17 -15.02 3.47
N ALA A 89 8.17 -16.18 4.12
CA ALA A 89 6.95 -16.84 4.59
C ALA A 89 6.09 -15.96 5.51
N GLU A 90 6.71 -15.12 6.34
CA GLU A 90 5.98 -14.22 7.25
C GLU A 90 5.27 -13.08 6.50
N ALA A 91 5.90 -12.51 5.47
CA ALA A 91 5.29 -11.50 4.61
C ALA A 91 4.08 -12.08 3.83
N THR A 92 4.24 -13.30 3.32
CA THR A 92 3.15 -14.06 2.69
C THR A 92 1.99 -14.31 3.67
N ALA A 93 2.29 -14.71 4.90
CA ALA A 93 1.27 -14.95 5.93
C ALA A 93 0.54 -13.66 6.33
N PHE A 94 1.26 -12.55 6.42
CA PHE A 94 0.70 -11.22 6.63
C PHE A 94 -0.26 -10.83 5.50
N ALA A 95 0.16 -10.94 4.25
CA ALA A 95 -0.67 -10.61 3.08
C ALA A 95 -1.95 -11.46 3.03
N ARG A 96 -1.85 -12.77 3.30
CA ARG A 96 -3.01 -13.67 3.40
C ARG A 96 -3.98 -13.29 4.51
N LYS A 97 -3.47 -12.84 5.67
CA LYS A 97 -4.31 -12.41 6.80
C LYS A 97 -5.05 -11.10 6.53
N LEU A 98 -4.48 -10.21 5.70
CA LEU A 98 -5.16 -8.99 5.25
C LEU A 98 -6.38 -9.29 4.36
N ARG A 99 -6.39 -10.47 3.72
CA ARG A 99 -7.47 -10.92 2.82
C ARG A 99 -7.75 -9.96 1.67
N VAL A 100 -6.73 -9.25 1.17
CA VAL A 100 -6.85 -8.42 -0.02
C VAL A 100 -7.47 -9.21 -1.18
N GLY A 101 -8.42 -8.60 -1.87
CA GLY A 101 -9.10 -9.20 -3.01
C GLY A 101 -8.25 -9.22 -4.26
N THR A 102 -7.39 -8.22 -4.45
CA THR A 102 -6.44 -8.17 -5.57
C THR A 102 -5.14 -7.43 -5.22
N TYR A 103 -4.07 -7.71 -5.97
CA TYR A 103 -2.81 -6.96 -5.91
C TYR A 103 -2.66 -6.02 -7.13
N PRO A 104 -1.93 -4.90 -6.99
CA PRO A 104 -1.38 -4.38 -5.74
C PRO A 104 -2.48 -3.83 -4.82
N ALA A 105 -2.20 -3.81 -3.51
CA ALA A 105 -3.02 -3.20 -2.49
C ALA A 105 -2.24 -2.15 -1.72
N VAL A 106 -2.84 -0.99 -1.51
CA VAL A 106 -2.28 0.14 -0.75
C VAL A 106 -3.13 0.36 0.47
N LEU A 107 -2.52 0.36 1.65
CA LEU A 107 -3.19 0.63 2.91
C LEU A 107 -2.66 1.94 3.50
N LEU A 108 -3.56 2.80 3.94
CA LEU A 108 -3.22 3.91 4.82
C LEU A 108 -3.41 3.45 6.26
N VAL A 109 -2.37 3.54 7.08
CA VAL A 109 -2.40 3.07 8.47
C VAL A 109 -1.99 4.18 9.44
N GLN A 110 -2.55 4.13 10.66
CA GLN A 110 -2.14 4.99 11.77
C GLN A 110 -1.85 4.14 13.00
N GLY A 111 -0.58 4.10 13.42
CA GLY A 111 -0.09 3.00 14.24
C GLY A 111 -0.30 1.70 13.49
N ASP A 112 -0.90 0.71 14.16
CA ASP A 112 -1.29 -0.54 13.51
C ASP A 112 -2.69 -0.51 12.90
N ARG A 113 -3.45 0.60 13.02
CA ARG A 113 -4.85 0.61 12.59
C ARG A 113 -5.00 0.98 11.12
N ILE A 114 -5.76 0.18 10.37
CA ILE A 114 -6.08 0.43 8.96
C ILE A 114 -7.12 1.54 8.87
N LEU A 115 -6.75 2.66 8.24
CA LEU A 115 -7.63 3.79 8.01
C LEU A 115 -8.30 3.74 6.64
N ASN A 116 -7.59 3.23 5.63
CA ASN A 116 -8.11 3.10 4.27
C ASN A 116 -7.38 1.99 3.52
N ALA A 117 -8.02 1.44 2.51
CA ALA A 117 -7.49 0.38 1.65
C ALA A 117 -7.93 0.62 0.20
N TRP A 118 -6.98 0.52 -0.72
CA TRP A 118 -7.22 0.56 -2.16
C TRP A 118 -6.60 -0.68 -2.78
N GLU A 119 -7.32 -1.38 -3.63
CA GLU A 119 -6.86 -2.61 -4.27
C GLU A 119 -7.04 -2.48 -5.79
N GLY A 120 -6.12 -3.05 -6.57
CA GLY A 120 -6.25 -3.17 -8.02
C GLY A 120 -5.41 -2.19 -8.82
N THR A 121 -5.86 -1.92 -10.04
CA THR A 121 -5.07 -1.18 -11.01
C THR A 121 -5.11 0.32 -10.71
N PHE A 122 -3.94 0.90 -10.44
CA PHE A 122 -3.76 2.33 -10.25
C PHE A 122 -3.37 2.98 -11.59
N THR A 123 -4.35 3.41 -12.38
CA THR A 123 -4.16 4.07 -13.67
C THR A 123 -4.24 5.60 -13.54
N GLY A 124 -3.13 6.22 -13.15
CA GLY A 124 -3.02 7.67 -13.14
C GLY A 124 -2.63 8.20 -14.50
N LYS A 125 -3.58 8.72 -15.27
CA LYS A 125 -3.26 9.79 -16.22
C LYS A 125 -3.30 11.10 -15.44
N LEU A 126 -2.12 11.62 -15.12
CA LEU A 126 -1.94 12.99 -14.67
C LEU A 126 -2.11 13.90 -15.90
N GLU A 127 -3.29 14.51 -16.05
CA GLU A 127 -3.44 15.78 -16.77
C GLU A 127 -3.71 16.89 -15.75
#